data_AF-A0A2T6DJF1-F1
#
_entry.id   AF-A0A2T6DJF1-F1
#
_cell.length_a   1.000
_cell.length_b   1.000
_cell.length_c   1.000
_cell.angle_alpha   90.00
_cell.angle_beta   90.00
_cell.angle_gamma   90.00
#
_symmetry.space_group_name_H-M   'P 1'
#
loop_
_entity.id
_entity.type
_entity.pdbx_description
1 polymer ?
#
loop_
_entity_poly.entity_id
_entity_poly.type
_entity_poly.pdbx_seq_one_letter_code
_entity_poly.pdbx_strand_id
1 'polypeptide(L)'
;MAIDVTTIPIGGPALVKYDGATFYSKGDITLNITKNTLPIEVERDGKVDERVLDDIITVSFTPAGEFEALSVLFPYLTLPIGRHITGADKALVIHTFEGRKLTLHNAAITKMPNIIGSAEKTIFGDVEFTSFVKNNTERTDAASRWTLADEALTDATFDPDDVLVQSYTLAWGGDAPWNNMSTMEGFTLEWNLGLTDVKTDKDGIITKRLNALDVSVKAQPIGISKSDLLAKALVQGAGAARGRSLNASAMDLIITGTGVYIAVYGAALKTSPLQYGRSSMLIGQLEWVATRSYTAGAPNPLALIATEAPEEP
;
A
#
# COMPACT_ATOMS: atom_id res chain seq x y z
N MET A 1 28.48 -8.76 -36.57
CA MET A 1 27.08 -9.05 -36.24
C MET A 1 26.27 -7.86 -36.74
N ALA A 2 25.38 -8.07 -37.72
CA ALA A 2 24.51 -6.99 -38.19
C ALA A 2 23.48 -6.69 -37.10
N ILE A 3 23.18 -5.41 -36.88
CA ILE A 3 22.18 -5.00 -35.89
C ILE A 3 20.80 -5.33 -36.47
N ASP A 4 20.07 -6.21 -35.80
CA ASP A 4 18.67 -6.46 -36.08
C ASP A 4 17.82 -5.49 -35.25
N VAL A 5 17.23 -4.50 -35.92
CA VAL A 5 16.40 -3.48 -35.28
C VAL A 5 15.14 -4.07 -34.62
N THR A 6 14.71 -5.27 -35.00
CA THR A 6 13.58 -5.98 -34.35
C THR A 6 13.95 -6.59 -33.01
N THR A 7 15.25 -6.71 -32.70
CA THR A 7 15.74 -7.16 -31.39
C THR A 7 16.00 -6.01 -30.42
N ILE A 8 15.86 -4.76 -30.88
CA ILE A 8 15.94 -3.59 -30.00
C ILE A 8 14.60 -3.50 -29.26
N PRO A 9 14.58 -3.67 -27.92
CA PRO A 9 13.33 -3.61 -27.16
C PRO A 9 12.73 -2.22 -27.28
N ILE A 10 11.54 -2.14 -27.88
CA ILE A 10 10.77 -0.90 -27.93
C ILE A 10 10.12 -0.75 -26.55
N GLY A 11 10.48 0.30 -25.82
CA GLY A 11 9.78 0.66 -24.59
C GLY A 11 8.31 0.94 -24.93
N GLY A 12 7.41 0.09 -24.47
CA GLY A 12 5.97 0.19 -24.76
C GLY A 12 5.15 0.21 -23.47
N PRO A 13 4.02 0.94 -23.45
CA PRO A 13 3.11 0.91 -22.32
C PRO A 13 2.61 -0.52 -22.08
N ALA A 14 2.37 -0.84 -20.81
CA ALA A 14 1.84 -2.13 -20.40
C ALA A 14 0.74 -1.95 -19.36
N LEU A 15 -0.14 -2.94 -19.29
CA LEU A 15 -1.13 -3.05 -18.23
C LEU A 15 -0.78 -4.18 -17.27
N VAL A 16 -1.32 -4.09 -16.06
CA VAL A 16 -1.12 -5.10 -15.02
C VAL A 16 -2.47 -5.74 -14.70
N LYS A 17 -2.55 -7.07 -14.71
CA LYS A 17 -3.75 -7.81 -14.26
C LYS A 17 -3.43 -8.67 -13.05
N TYR A 18 -4.29 -8.63 -12.06
CA TYR A 18 -4.13 -9.42 -10.84
C TYR A 18 -5.49 -9.71 -10.19
N ASP A 19 -5.71 -10.96 -9.79
CA ASP A 19 -6.93 -11.42 -9.09
C ASP A 19 -8.26 -11.03 -9.78
N GLY A 20 -8.24 -10.97 -11.12
CA GLY A 20 -9.41 -10.60 -11.94
C GLY A 20 -9.56 -9.09 -12.20
N ALA A 21 -8.79 -8.23 -11.53
CA ALA A 21 -8.74 -6.80 -11.79
C ALA A 21 -7.69 -6.45 -12.85
N THR A 22 -7.95 -5.39 -13.61
CA THR A 22 -7.00 -4.75 -14.52
C THR A 22 -6.59 -3.41 -13.93
N PHE A 23 -5.31 -3.08 -13.99
CA PHE A 23 -4.77 -1.83 -13.50
C PHE A 23 -3.99 -1.14 -14.62
N TYR A 24 -4.38 0.10 -14.91
CA TYR A 24 -3.61 1.01 -15.74
C TYR A 24 -2.56 1.70 -14.89
N SER A 25 -1.36 1.91 -15.45
CA SER A 25 -0.23 2.49 -14.72
C SER A 25 -0.01 3.95 -15.12
N LYS A 26 0.30 4.76 -14.11
CA LYS A 26 0.83 6.11 -14.26
C LYS A 26 2.36 6.01 -14.30
N GLY A 27 2.93 6.12 -15.50
CA GLY A 27 4.37 6.00 -15.71
C GLY A 27 4.83 4.55 -15.92
N ASP A 28 6.08 4.27 -15.57
CA ASP A 28 6.73 3.01 -15.93
C ASP A 28 6.39 1.89 -14.94
N ILE A 29 6.12 0.70 -15.47
CA ILE A 29 6.06 -0.54 -14.68
C ILE A 29 7.48 -1.10 -14.61
N THR A 30 8.03 -1.19 -13.41
CA THR A 30 9.39 -1.70 -13.19
C THR A 30 9.34 -3.12 -12.67
N LEU A 31 10.02 -4.04 -13.35
CA LEU A 31 10.28 -5.39 -12.86
C LEU A 31 11.75 -5.49 -12.49
N ASN A 32 12.03 -5.77 -11.22
CA ASN A 32 13.38 -5.98 -10.70
C ASN A 32 13.57 -7.45 -10.31
N ILE A 33 14.76 -7.98 -10.63
CA ILE A 33 15.20 -9.30 -10.18
C ILE A 33 16.47 -9.11 -9.36
N THR A 34 16.40 -9.38 -8.08
CA THR A 34 17.53 -9.24 -7.15
C THR A 34 17.99 -10.60 -6.69
N LYS A 35 19.29 -10.87 -6.77
CA LYS A 35 19.91 -12.10 -6.25
C LYS A 35 20.50 -11.85 -4.88
N ASN A 36 20.09 -12.64 -3.90
CA ASN A 36 20.77 -12.72 -2.62
C ASN A 36 21.89 -13.74 -2.74
N THR A 37 23.09 -13.37 -2.36
CA THR A 37 24.30 -14.15 -2.62
C THR A 37 25.16 -14.30 -1.36
N LEU A 38 25.95 -15.37 -1.31
CA LEU A 38 26.91 -15.68 -0.25
C LEU A 38 28.32 -15.67 -0.84
N PRO A 39 29.23 -14.78 -0.39
CA PRO A 39 30.62 -14.84 -0.80
C PRO A 39 31.29 -16.08 -0.22
N ILE A 40 32.05 -16.78 -1.06
CA ILE A 40 32.93 -17.87 -0.65
C ILE A 40 34.33 -17.30 -0.59
N GLU A 41 34.87 -17.19 0.62
CA GLU A 41 36.18 -16.62 0.88
C GLU A 41 37.15 -17.70 1.37
N VAL A 42 38.39 -17.62 0.92
CA VAL A 42 39.50 -18.42 1.46
C VAL A 42 40.61 -17.47 1.88
N GLU A 43 41.24 -17.77 3.02
CA GLU A 43 42.22 -16.86 3.64
C GLU A 43 43.39 -16.49 2.73
N ARG A 44 43.80 -17.41 1.84
CA ARG A 44 44.92 -17.19 0.92
C ARG A 44 44.58 -16.29 -0.27
N ASP A 45 43.38 -16.45 -0.83
CA ASP A 45 43.04 -15.89 -2.15
C ASP A 45 41.87 -14.89 -2.07
N GLY A 46 41.34 -14.60 -0.88
CA GLY A 46 40.23 -13.66 -0.65
C GLY A 46 38.89 -14.22 -1.14
N LYS A 47 38.06 -13.37 -1.77
CA LYS A 47 36.77 -13.78 -2.37
C LYS A 47 37.04 -14.62 -3.62
N VAL A 48 36.72 -15.91 -3.55
CA VAL A 48 36.88 -16.88 -4.65
C VAL A 48 35.64 -16.93 -5.52
N ASP A 49 34.46 -16.84 -4.93
CA ASP A 49 33.18 -17.05 -5.62
C ASP A 49 32.01 -16.39 -4.88
N GLU A 50 30.83 -16.40 -5.49
CA GLU A 50 29.57 -15.99 -4.89
C GLU A 50 28.45 -16.98 -5.24
N ARG A 51 27.81 -17.55 -4.22
CA ARG A 51 26.72 -18.53 -4.40
C ARG A 51 25.37 -17.85 -4.26
N VAL A 52 24.48 -18.07 -5.22
CA VAL A 52 23.10 -17.56 -5.16
C VAL A 52 22.36 -18.33 -4.08
N LEU A 53 21.85 -17.62 -3.08
CA LEU A 53 20.98 -18.12 -2.02
C LEU A 53 19.52 -17.99 -2.42
N ASP A 54 19.15 -16.86 -3.02
CA ASP A 54 17.78 -16.62 -3.45
C ASP A 54 17.71 -15.61 -4.60
N ASP A 55 16.56 -15.54 -5.27
CA ASP A 55 16.22 -14.55 -6.26
C ASP A 55 14.82 -14.04 -5.93
N ILE A 56 14.72 -12.74 -5.74
CA ILE A 56 13.48 -12.02 -5.45
C ILE A 56 13.08 -11.29 -6.73
N ILE A 57 11.84 -11.49 -7.16
CA ILE A 57 11.24 -10.79 -8.30
C ILE A 57 10.23 -9.82 -7.74
N THR A 58 10.44 -8.52 -7.95
CA THR A 58 9.52 -7.46 -7.51
C THR A 58 9.00 -6.68 -8.71
N VAL A 59 7.71 -6.37 -8.72
CA VAL A 59 7.06 -5.51 -9.71
C VAL A 59 6.50 -4.30 -8.99
N SER A 60 6.89 -3.09 -9.42
CA SER A 60 6.42 -1.83 -8.85
C SER A 60 5.83 -0.92 -9.91
N PHE A 61 4.71 -0.30 -9.62
CA PHE A 61 4.07 0.70 -10.47
C PHE A 61 3.13 1.60 -9.65
N THR A 62 2.71 2.72 -10.22
CA THR A 62 1.68 3.60 -9.64
C THR A 62 0.37 3.38 -10.42
N PRO A 63 -0.74 2.95 -9.80
CA PRO A 63 -2.02 2.86 -10.50
C PRO A 63 -2.49 4.23 -11.01
N ALA A 64 -3.26 4.25 -12.11
CA ALA A 64 -3.71 5.47 -12.77
C ALA A 64 -4.66 6.33 -11.90
N GLY A 65 -5.29 5.72 -10.89
CA GLY A 65 -6.18 6.40 -9.96
C GLY A 65 -7.64 5.95 -10.03
N GLU A 66 -7.95 4.93 -10.83
CA GLU A 66 -9.28 4.30 -10.90
C GLU A 66 -9.66 3.74 -9.54
N PHE A 67 -10.68 4.32 -8.89
CA PHE A 67 -11.07 3.95 -7.53
C PHE A 67 -11.95 2.69 -7.49
N GLU A 68 -11.44 1.63 -8.08
CA GLU A 68 -12.07 0.31 -8.17
C GLU A 68 -11.14 -0.79 -7.67
N ALA A 69 -11.62 -2.04 -7.67
CA ALA A 69 -10.87 -3.21 -7.24
C ALA A 69 -10.15 -3.06 -5.87
N LEU A 70 -10.76 -2.30 -4.94
CA LEU A 70 -10.15 -1.91 -3.66
C LEU A 70 -9.78 -3.12 -2.79
N SER A 71 -10.59 -4.19 -2.85
CA SER A 71 -10.30 -5.45 -2.14
C SER A 71 -9.02 -6.14 -2.65
N VAL A 72 -8.64 -5.90 -3.91
CA VAL A 72 -7.44 -6.44 -4.54
C VAL A 72 -6.21 -5.62 -4.17
N LEU A 73 -6.32 -4.29 -4.10
CA LEU A 73 -5.23 -3.38 -3.71
C LEU A 73 -4.96 -3.39 -2.20
N PHE A 74 -5.99 -3.63 -1.38
CA PHE A 74 -5.91 -3.62 0.08
C PHE A 74 -6.30 -4.97 0.72
N PRO A 75 -5.64 -6.09 0.34
CA PRO A 75 -6.06 -7.43 0.75
C PRO A 75 -5.82 -7.70 2.24
N TYR A 76 -5.00 -6.89 2.91
CA TYR A 76 -4.58 -7.10 4.30
C TYR A 76 -5.49 -6.45 5.34
N LEU A 77 -6.51 -5.71 4.93
CA LEU A 77 -7.47 -5.10 5.86
C LEU A 77 -8.29 -6.14 6.64
N THR A 78 -8.55 -7.29 6.01
CA THR A 78 -9.34 -8.39 6.60
C THR A 78 -8.48 -9.60 6.96
N LEU A 79 -7.22 -9.66 6.53
CA LEU A 79 -6.34 -10.79 6.77
C LEU A 79 -5.85 -10.80 8.24
N PRO A 80 -6.08 -11.89 9.00
CA PRO A 80 -5.55 -12.00 10.35
C PRO A 80 -4.01 -12.01 10.37
N ILE A 81 -3.43 -11.33 11.37
CA ILE A 81 -2.00 -11.37 11.63
C ILE A 81 -1.55 -12.82 11.87
N GLY A 82 -0.36 -13.16 11.36
CA GLY A 82 0.24 -14.48 11.44
C GLY A 82 -0.08 -15.38 10.25
N ARG A 83 -0.96 -14.97 9.34
CA ARG A 83 -1.24 -15.70 8.09
C ARG A 83 -0.18 -15.42 7.02
N HIS A 84 0.00 -16.40 6.13
CA HIS A 84 0.82 -16.25 4.93
C HIS A 84 0.10 -15.41 3.88
N ILE A 85 0.85 -14.60 3.14
CA ILE A 85 0.28 -13.73 2.11
C ILE A 85 -0.02 -14.48 0.80
N THR A 86 0.59 -15.64 0.56
CA THR A 86 0.36 -16.51 -0.61
C THR A 86 -0.20 -17.87 -0.19
N GLY A 87 -1.44 -17.89 0.33
CA GLY A 87 -2.13 -19.16 0.66
C GLY A 87 -2.60 -19.94 -0.57
N ALA A 88 -3.00 -19.21 -1.62
CA ALA A 88 -3.33 -19.73 -2.95
C ALA A 88 -2.49 -18.99 -3.98
N ASP A 89 -2.09 -19.67 -5.05
CA ASP A 89 -1.30 -19.05 -6.12
C ASP A 89 -2.18 -18.04 -6.87
N LYS A 90 -1.81 -16.77 -6.80
CA LYS A 90 -2.45 -15.69 -7.57
C LYS A 90 -1.48 -15.18 -8.61
N ALA A 91 -1.89 -15.24 -9.88
CA ALA A 91 -1.04 -14.82 -10.98
C ALA A 91 -1.09 -13.30 -11.16
N LEU A 92 0.09 -12.69 -11.30
CA LEU A 92 0.26 -11.30 -11.73
C LEU A 92 0.68 -11.31 -13.20
N VAL A 93 -0.06 -10.61 -14.05
CA VAL A 93 0.20 -10.56 -15.48
C VAL A 93 0.58 -9.15 -15.87
N ILE A 94 1.71 -9.00 -16.56
CA ILE A 94 2.10 -7.76 -17.24
C ILE A 94 1.89 -7.99 -18.73
N HIS A 95 1.00 -7.21 -19.35
CA HIS A 95 0.66 -7.32 -20.76
C HIS A 95 1.06 -6.05 -21.49
N THR A 96 2.06 -6.16 -22.36
CA THR A 96 2.58 -5.02 -23.12
C THR A 96 1.74 -4.78 -24.37
N PHE A 97 1.69 -3.53 -24.84
CA PHE A 97 1.07 -3.16 -26.11
C PHE A 97 1.73 -3.82 -27.33
N GLU A 98 3.00 -4.23 -27.21
CA GLU A 98 3.73 -4.98 -28.23
C GLU A 98 3.16 -6.39 -28.45
N GLY A 99 2.22 -6.84 -27.60
CA GLY A 99 1.65 -8.17 -27.68
C GLY A 99 2.50 -9.23 -26.96
N ARG A 100 3.27 -8.82 -25.94
CA ARG A 100 3.97 -9.74 -25.04
C ARG A 100 3.26 -9.79 -23.71
N LYS A 101 3.09 -11.01 -23.18
CA LYS A 101 2.45 -11.26 -21.89
C LYS A 101 3.40 -12.01 -20.97
N LEU A 102 3.83 -11.33 -19.90
CA LEU A 102 4.59 -11.94 -18.82
C LEU A 102 3.61 -12.31 -17.71
N THR A 103 3.57 -13.59 -17.35
CA THR A 103 2.76 -14.08 -16.23
C THR A 103 3.68 -14.54 -15.11
N LEU A 104 3.59 -13.91 -13.95
CA LEU A 104 4.17 -14.40 -12.70
C LEU A 104 3.11 -15.27 -12.02
N HIS A 105 3.37 -16.56 -11.82
CA HIS A 105 2.33 -17.53 -11.45
C HIS A 105 1.83 -17.39 -10.01
N ASN A 106 2.69 -16.92 -9.11
CA ASN A 106 2.36 -16.65 -7.73
C ASN A 106 2.98 -15.31 -7.35
N ALA A 107 2.14 -14.32 -7.05
CA ALA A 107 2.55 -13.00 -6.61
C ALA A 107 1.60 -12.49 -5.52
N ALA A 108 2.11 -11.62 -4.66
CA ALA A 108 1.32 -10.94 -3.65
C ALA A 108 1.84 -9.52 -3.42
N ILE A 109 0.97 -8.65 -2.94
CA ILE A 109 1.30 -7.24 -2.64
C ILE A 109 2.25 -7.20 -1.45
N THR A 110 3.44 -6.66 -1.62
CA THR A 110 4.41 -6.44 -0.54
C THR A 110 4.42 -5.02 -0.03
N LYS A 111 3.86 -4.08 -0.79
CA LYS A 111 3.59 -2.71 -0.39
C LYS A 111 2.23 -2.27 -0.93
N MET A 112 1.28 -1.98 -0.03
CA MET A 112 -0.02 -1.41 -0.42
C MET A 112 0.16 0.05 -0.86
N PRO A 113 -0.60 0.52 -1.85
CA PRO A 113 -0.51 1.91 -2.28
C PRO A 113 -0.99 2.84 -1.18
N ASN A 114 -0.25 3.92 -0.94
CA ASN A 114 -0.75 5.01 -0.09
C ASN A 114 -1.96 5.66 -0.77
N ILE A 115 -2.91 6.15 0.03
CA ILE A 115 -4.04 6.92 -0.50
C ILE A 115 -3.76 8.41 -0.29
N ILE A 116 -3.73 9.17 -1.38
CA ILE A 116 -3.44 10.60 -1.43
C ILE A 116 -4.69 11.31 -1.92
N GLY A 117 -5.53 11.78 -1.00
CA GLY A 117 -6.71 12.54 -1.39
C GLY A 117 -6.38 14.01 -1.54
N SER A 118 -6.39 14.52 -2.77
CA SER A 118 -6.18 15.92 -3.11
C SER A 118 -6.93 16.28 -4.39
N ALA A 119 -7.29 17.57 -4.54
CA ALA A 119 -7.90 18.08 -5.77
C ALA A 119 -6.88 18.27 -6.92
N GLU A 120 -5.60 17.98 -6.69
CA GLU A 120 -4.52 18.17 -7.67
C GLU A 120 -3.80 16.85 -8.04
N LYS A 121 -4.08 15.76 -7.32
CA LYS A 121 -3.34 14.49 -7.44
C LYS A 121 -4.31 13.32 -7.53
N THR A 122 -3.88 12.30 -8.27
CA THR A 122 -4.55 10.99 -8.34
C THR A 122 -4.50 10.29 -6.99
N ILE A 123 -5.55 9.54 -6.67
CA ILE A 123 -5.78 9.00 -5.32
C ILE A 123 -4.76 7.94 -4.86
N PHE A 124 -4.11 7.21 -5.76
CA PHE A 124 -3.17 6.13 -5.40
C PHE A 124 -1.71 6.53 -5.56
N GLY A 125 -0.89 6.08 -4.60
CA GLY A 125 0.56 6.02 -4.70
C GLY A 125 1.06 4.68 -5.23
N ASP A 126 2.36 4.42 -5.06
CA ASP A 126 3.02 3.24 -5.63
C ASP A 126 2.62 1.94 -4.91
N VAL A 127 2.34 0.91 -5.70
CA VAL A 127 2.14 -0.47 -5.24
C VAL A 127 3.35 -1.32 -5.62
N GLU A 128 3.69 -2.29 -4.76
CA GLU A 128 4.73 -3.28 -5.03
C GLU A 128 4.17 -4.68 -4.86
N PHE A 129 4.49 -5.54 -5.82
CA PHE A 129 4.22 -6.97 -5.78
C PHE A 129 5.54 -7.73 -5.71
N THR A 130 5.57 -8.80 -4.92
CA THR A 130 6.66 -9.79 -4.95
C THR A 130 6.13 -11.10 -5.50
N SER A 131 6.87 -11.70 -6.43
CA SER A 131 6.59 -13.02 -6.97
C SER A 131 7.35 -14.12 -6.24
N PHE A 132 6.66 -15.23 -6.00
CA PHE A 132 7.13 -16.42 -5.32
C PHE A 132 7.06 -17.64 -6.25
N VAL A 133 7.67 -18.74 -5.83
CA VAL A 133 7.51 -20.03 -6.51
C VAL A 133 6.06 -20.50 -6.37
N LYS A 134 5.51 -21.08 -7.42
CA LYS A 134 4.16 -21.65 -7.41
C LYS A 134 4.08 -22.83 -6.43
N ASN A 135 2.95 -22.99 -5.74
CA ASN A 135 2.75 -24.13 -4.85
C ASN A 135 2.89 -25.47 -5.58
N ASN A 136 3.47 -26.45 -4.88
CA ASN A 136 3.70 -27.82 -5.36
C ASN A 136 4.52 -27.90 -6.67
N THR A 137 5.41 -26.94 -6.91
CA THR A 137 6.37 -26.99 -8.03
C THR A 137 7.80 -26.82 -7.52
N GLU A 138 8.74 -27.50 -8.15
CA GLU A 138 10.15 -27.34 -7.82
C GLU A 138 10.65 -26.05 -8.46
N ARG A 139 11.57 -25.35 -7.77
CA ARG A 139 12.13 -24.10 -8.27
C ARG A 139 12.82 -24.25 -9.63
N THR A 140 13.35 -25.44 -9.90
CA THR A 140 14.02 -25.80 -11.16
C THR A 140 13.06 -26.06 -12.32
N ASP A 141 11.76 -26.22 -12.06
CA ASP A 141 10.79 -26.51 -13.11
C ASP A 141 10.66 -25.32 -14.07
N ALA A 142 10.56 -25.62 -15.36
CA ALA A 142 10.18 -24.62 -16.35
C ALA A 142 8.79 -24.09 -15.96
N ALA A 143 8.62 -22.76 -15.91
CA ALA A 143 7.40 -22.10 -15.43
C ALA A 143 7.10 -22.25 -13.92
N SER A 144 8.09 -22.52 -13.07
CA SER A 144 7.90 -22.50 -11.61
C SER A 144 7.55 -21.11 -11.06
N ARG A 145 7.96 -20.05 -11.76
CA ARG A 145 7.81 -18.65 -11.35
C ARG A 145 7.13 -17.78 -12.39
N TRP A 146 7.55 -17.89 -13.65
CA TRP A 146 7.03 -17.05 -14.72
C TRP A 146 6.96 -17.76 -16.07
N THR A 147 6.07 -17.25 -16.93
CA THR A 147 6.01 -17.59 -18.36
C THR A 147 5.90 -16.33 -19.21
N LEU A 148 6.46 -16.40 -20.42
CA LEU A 148 6.28 -15.39 -21.47
C LEU A 148 5.46 -16.01 -22.60
N ALA A 149 4.50 -15.25 -23.11
CA ALA A 149 3.69 -15.62 -24.27
C ALA A 149 3.57 -14.44 -25.25
N ASP A 150 3.37 -14.78 -26.52
CA ASP A 150 2.96 -13.85 -27.57
C ASP A 150 1.43 -13.79 -27.62
N GLU A 151 0.86 -12.69 -27.16
CA GLU A 151 -0.59 -12.48 -27.07
C GLU A 151 -0.89 -11.00 -27.29
N ALA A 152 -1.71 -10.66 -28.28
CA ALA A 152 -2.09 -9.28 -28.54
C ALA A 152 -2.94 -8.71 -27.38
N LEU A 153 -2.65 -7.47 -26.98
CA LEU A 153 -3.44 -6.79 -25.97
C LEU A 153 -4.78 -6.34 -26.56
N THR A 154 -5.90 -6.79 -25.96
CA THR A 154 -7.26 -6.47 -26.41
C THR A 154 -8.09 -5.71 -25.37
N ASP A 155 -7.49 -5.35 -24.24
CA ASP A 155 -8.20 -4.66 -23.15
C ASP A 155 -8.51 -3.20 -23.52
N ALA A 156 -9.79 -2.84 -23.40
CA ALA A 156 -10.30 -1.50 -23.68
C ALA A 156 -11.22 -1.02 -22.54
N THR A 157 -10.99 -1.50 -21.31
CA THR A 157 -11.86 -1.24 -20.16
C THR A 157 -11.58 0.05 -19.42
N PHE A 158 -10.51 0.78 -19.77
CA PHE A 158 -10.14 2.07 -19.18
C PHE A 158 -11.29 3.07 -19.24
N ASP A 159 -11.72 3.55 -18.07
CA ASP A 159 -12.69 4.63 -17.94
C ASP A 159 -12.01 5.86 -17.28
N PRO A 160 -11.84 6.98 -18.01
CA PRO A 160 -11.25 8.18 -17.43
C PRO A 160 -12.10 8.78 -16.30
N ASP A 161 -13.40 8.51 -16.23
CA ASP A 161 -14.28 9.04 -15.18
C ASP A 161 -14.01 8.39 -13.81
N ASP A 162 -13.43 7.19 -13.79
CA ASP A 162 -13.04 6.49 -12.55
C ASP A 162 -11.73 7.03 -11.95
N VAL A 163 -10.97 7.84 -12.70
CA VAL A 163 -9.74 8.50 -12.21
C VAL A 163 -10.10 9.70 -11.35
N LEU A 164 -10.20 9.48 -10.04
CA LEU A 164 -10.69 10.48 -9.12
C LEU A 164 -9.63 11.55 -8.78
N VAL A 165 -9.99 12.81 -9.07
CA VAL A 165 -9.29 14.03 -8.61
C VAL A 165 -10.34 15.00 -8.08
N GLN A 166 -10.45 15.10 -6.75
CA GLN A 166 -11.52 15.87 -6.10
C GLN A 166 -11.11 16.39 -4.72
N SER A 167 -11.91 17.30 -4.16
CA SER A 167 -11.78 17.72 -2.76
C SER A 167 -12.37 16.68 -1.80
N TYR A 168 -11.75 16.56 -0.63
CA TYR A 168 -12.18 15.64 0.42
C TYR A 168 -12.47 16.39 1.72
N THR A 169 -13.39 15.84 2.49
CA THR A 169 -13.74 16.35 3.83
C THR A 169 -13.33 15.33 4.87
N LEU A 170 -12.69 15.78 5.95
CA LEU A 170 -12.29 14.93 7.07
C LEU A 170 -13.18 15.21 8.29
N ALA A 171 -13.60 14.16 8.97
CA ALA A 171 -14.36 14.23 10.22
C ALA A 171 -13.72 13.29 11.26
N TRP A 172 -13.23 13.84 12.37
CA TRP A 172 -12.64 13.09 13.47
C TRP A 172 -13.57 13.13 14.69
N GLY A 173 -14.44 12.12 14.81
CA GLY A 173 -15.55 12.11 15.75
C GLY A 173 -16.72 13.03 15.35
N GLY A 174 -17.70 13.19 16.25
CA GLY A 174 -18.95 13.92 15.98
C GLY A 174 -18.98 15.38 16.43
N ASP A 175 -18.00 15.83 17.22
CA ASP A 175 -18.01 17.16 17.83
C ASP A 175 -17.29 18.21 16.97
N ALA A 176 -17.85 19.41 16.88
CA ALA A 176 -17.17 20.56 16.30
C ALA A 176 -15.91 20.95 17.13
N PRO A 177 -14.83 21.43 16.50
CA PRO A 177 -14.62 21.67 15.07
C PRO A 177 -14.14 20.44 14.29
N TRP A 178 -14.09 19.26 14.90
CA TRP A 178 -13.47 18.06 14.33
C TRP A 178 -14.39 17.28 13.41
N ASN A 179 -15.70 17.52 13.48
CA ASN A 179 -16.72 16.86 12.66
C ASN A 179 -16.75 17.30 11.18
N ASN A 180 -16.07 18.39 10.82
CA ASN A 180 -15.96 18.86 9.45
C ASN A 180 -14.70 19.72 9.27
N MET A 181 -13.68 19.13 8.66
CA MET A 181 -12.38 19.75 8.45
C MET A 181 -12.03 19.73 6.96
N SER A 182 -11.69 20.90 6.44
CA SER A 182 -10.99 21.04 5.15
C SER A 182 -9.49 20.93 5.35
N THR A 183 -8.77 20.48 4.33
CA THR A 183 -7.31 20.33 4.34
C THR A 183 -6.64 21.30 3.38
N MET A 184 -5.44 21.78 3.72
CA MET A 184 -4.68 22.69 2.85
C MET A 184 -4.18 22.01 1.56
N GLU A 185 -3.51 20.86 1.69
CA GLU A 185 -2.89 20.13 0.56
C GLU A 185 -3.50 18.73 0.34
N GLY A 186 -4.64 18.47 0.97
CA GLY A 186 -5.22 17.13 1.04
C GLY A 186 -4.79 16.34 2.27
N PHE A 187 -4.94 15.03 2.18
CA PHE A 187 -4.47 14.07 3.18
C PHE A 187 -3.64 12.97 2.54
N THR A 188 -2.84 12.30 3.36
CA THR A 188 -2.12 11.08 2.97
C THR A 188 -2.39 10.00 4.00
N LEU A 189 -3.01 8.92 3.58
CA LEU A 189 -3.16 7.68 4.33
C LEU A 189 -2.03 6.73 3.93
N GLU A 190 -1.21 6.38 4.92
CA GLU A 190 -0.03 5.54 4.75
C GLU A 190 -0.27 4.18 5.41
N TRP A 191 0.22 3.14 4.74
CA TRP A 191 0.20 1.77 5.23
C TRP A 191 1.62 1.32 5.54
N ASN A 192 1.84 0.86 6.76
CA ASN A 192 3.09 0.21 7.12
C ASN A 192 2.86 -1.28 7.36
N LEU A 193 3.33 -2.10 6.42
CA LEU A 193 3.21 -3.55 6.46
C LEU A 193 4.47 -4.17 7.07
N GLY A 194 4.30 -4.85 8.20
CA GLY A 194 5.32 -5.73 8.75
C GLY A 194 5.19 -7.11 8.14
N LEU A 195 5.99 -7.40 7.11
CA LEU A 195 6.07 -8.74 6.51
C LEU A 195 7.36 -9.44 6.95
N THR A 196 7.30 -10.76 7.15
CA THR A 196 8.50 -11.57 7.46
C THR A 196 8.61 -12.75 6.52
N ASP A 197 9.82 -12.95 6.02
CA ASP A 197 10.13 -14.02 5.09
C ASP A 197 10.01 -15.37 5.79
N VAL A 198 9.24 -16.26 5.16
CA VAL A 198 9.22 -17.68 5.49
C VAL A 198 10.10 -18.37 4.46
N LYS A 199 11.18 -18.98 4.95
CA LYS A 199 12.17 -19.64 4.10
C LYS A 199 12.36 -21.11 4.48
N THR A 200 12.67 -21.93 3.49
CA THR A 200 13.20 -23.28 3.68
C THR A 200 14.65 -23.31 3.22
N ASP A 201 15.44 -24.25 3.76
CA ASP A 201 16.84 -24.44 3.35
C ASP A 201 16.94 -24.84 1.86
N LYS A 202 16.00 -25.66 1.39
CA LYS A 202 15.96 -26.16 0.02
C LYS A 202 15.54 -25.08 -0.98
N ASP A 203 14.48 -24.34 -0.70
CA ASP A 203 13.77 -23.55 -1.71
C ASP A 203 13.97 -22.04 -1.56
N GLY A 204 14.63 -21.60 -0.48
CA GLY A 204 14.77 -20.18 -0.13
C GLY A 204 13.46 -19.60 0.38
N ILE A 205 13.16 -18.35 0.05
CA ILE A 205 11.92 -17.67 0.43
C ILE A 205 10.74 -18.29 -0.35
N ILE A 206 9.83 -18.91 0.38
CA ILE A 206 8.62 -19.55 -0.18
C ILE A 206 7.40 -18.62 -0.11
N THR A 207 7.31 -17.79 0.92
CA THR A 207 6.23 -16.83 1.13
C THR A 207 6.65 -15.79 2.17
N LYS A 208 5.79 -14.81 2.43
CA LYS A 208 5.90 -13.90 3.57
C LYS A 208 4.72 -14.08 4.51
N ARG A 209 4.95 -13.86 5.79
CA ARG A 209 3.93 -13.85 6.84
C ARG A 209 3.63 -12.41 7.24
N LEU A 210 2.34 -12.08 7.37
CA LEU A 210 1.89 -10.79 7.90
C LEU A 210 2.11 -10.77 9.41
N ASN A 211 2.97 -9.89 9.91
CA ASN A 211 3.25 -9.71 11.34
C ASN A 211 2.60 -8.44 11.92
N ALA A 212 2.55 -7.36 11.15
CA ALA A 212 2.00 -6.09 11.60
C ALA A 212 1.36 -5.33 10.43
N LEU A 213 0.35 -4.51 10.77
CA LEU A 213 -0.27 -3.56 9.88
C LEU A 213 -0.53 -2.30 10.71
N ASP A 214 0.19 -1.23 10.41
CA ASP A 214 -0.06 0.09 10.99
C ASP A 214 -0.65 1.01 9.92
N VAL A 215 -1.59 1.85 10.35
CA VAL A 215 -2.31 2.79 9.49
C VAL A 215 -2.14 4.18 10.08
N SER A 216 -1.64 5.12 9.28
CA SER A 216 -1.51 6.52 9.69
C SER A 216 -2.09 7.47 8.65
N VAL A 217 -2.82 8.48 9.12
CA VAL A 217 -3.29 9.59 8.29
C VAL A 217 -2.52 10.84 8.64
N LYS A 218 -2.04 11.55 7.62
CA LYS A 218 -1.42 12.86 7.75
C LYS A 218 -2.24 13.88 6.99
N ALA A 219 -2.60 14.98 7.66
CA ALA A 219 -3.27 16.10 7.02
C ALA A 219 -3.00 17.40 7.77
N GLN A 220 -3.10 18.52 7.07
CA GLN A 220 -3.06 19.85 7.69
C GLN A 220 -4.46 20.46 7.63
N PRO A 221 -5.26 20.34 8.70
CA PRO A 221 -6.63 20.83 8.70
C PRO A 221 -6.69 22.35 8.85
N ILE A 222 -7.72 22.95 8.27
CA ILE A 222 -8.07 24.36 8.35
C ILE A 222 -9.36 24.50 9.18
N GLY A 223 -9.47 25.59 9.94
CA GLY A 223 -10.67 25.87 10.74
C GLY A 223 -10.62 25.39 12.19
N ILE A 224 -9.48 24.85 12.63
CA ILE A 224 -9.28 24.42 14.02
C ILE A 224 -8.53 25.50 14.79
N SER A 225 -8.99 25.83 15.99
CA SER A 225 -8.28 26.77 16.85
C SER A 225 -7.10 26.10 17.58
N LYS A 226 -6.10 26.90 17.98
CA LYS A 226 -4.98 26.41 18.81
C LYS A 226 -5.46 25.81 20.13
N SER A 227 -6.50 26.39 20.74
CA SER A 227 -7.08 25.86 21.99
C SER A 227 -7.68 24.48 21.79
N ASP A 228 -8.41 24.26 20.69
CA ASP A 228 -9.04 22.96 20.41
C ASP A 228 -7.99 21.87 20.15
N LEU A 229 -6.93 22.22 19.41
CA LEU A 229 -5.81 21.31 19.16
C LEU A 229 -5.10 20.92 20.46
N LEU A 230 -4.77 21.89 21.31
CA LEU A 230 -4.11 21.63 22.59
C LEU A 230 -5.01 20.85 23.57
N ALA A 231 -6.32 21.07 23.53
CA ALA A 231 -7.28 20.32 24.31
C ALA A 231 -7.31 18.84 23.88
N LYS A 232 -7.33 18.56 22.56
CA LYS A 232 -7.30 17.19 22.03
C LYS A 232 -5.93 16.50 22.14
N ALA A 233 -4.83 17.25 22.15
CA ALA A 233 -3.50 16.70 22.38
C ALA A 233 -3.32 16.15 23.82
N LEU A 234 -4.18 16.57 24.76
CA LEU A 234 -4.21 16.08 26.15
C LEU A 234 -2.84 16.14 26.84
N VAL A 235 -2.08 17.21 26.59
CA VAL A 235 -0.73 17.42 27.17
C VAL A 235 -0.81 17.96 28.62
N GLN A 236 -2.01 18.29 29.09
CA GLN A 236 -2.26 18.89 30.41
C GLN A 236 -3.56 18.34 31.02
N GLY A 237 -3.67 18.41 32.36
CA GLY A 237 -4.82 17.88 33.11
C GLY A 237 -4.78 16.36 33.30
N ALA A 238 -5.95 15.76 33.54
CA ALA A 238 -6.08 14.31 33.74
C ALA A 238 -5.59 13.48 32.54
N GLY A 239 -5.58 14.08 31.34
CA GLY A 239 -5.04 13.48 30.13
C GLY A 239 -3.52 13.49 30.02
N ALA A 240 -2.77 14.12 30.92
CA ALA A 240 -1.29 14.20 30.82
C ALA A 240 -0.55 13.05 31.52
N ALA A 241 -1.27 12.09 32.11
CA ALA A 241 -0.66 11.00 32.88
C ALA A 241 0.26 10.15 32.00
N ARG A 242 1.52 9.95 32.43
CA ARG A 242 2.47 9.06 31.76
C ARG A 242 1.95 7.63 31.78
N GLY A 243 2.08 6.92 30.66
CA GLY A 243 1.59 5.55 30.50
C GLY A 243 0.09 5.45 30.23
N ARG A 244 -0.61 6.56 30.00
CA ARG A 244 -2.01 6.50 29.55
C ARG A 244 -2.13 5.82 28.19
N SER A 245 -3.27 5.17 27.97
CA SER A 245 -3.62 4.65 26.66
C SER A 245 -3.89 5.80 25.69
N LEU A 246 -3.30 5.72 24.50
CA LEU A 246 -3.59 6.64 23.40
C LEU A 246 -5.00 6.39 22.81
N ASN A 247 -5.47 5.13 22.88
CA ASN A 247 -6.80 4.72 22.42
C ASN A 247 -7.93 5.35 23.26
N ALA A 248 -7.66 5.74 24.51
CA ALA A 248 -8.67 6.40 25.34
C ALA A 248 -9.17 7.75 24.78
N SER A 249 -8.40 8.35 23.86
CA SER A 249 -8.76 9.58 23.14
C SER A 249 -8.96 9.35 21.64
N ALA A 250 -8.98 8.10 21.20
CA ALA A 250 -9.19 7.76 19.81
C ALA A 250 -10.65 7.99 19.40
N MET A 251 -10.83 8.49 18.19
CA MET A 251 -12.14 8.64 17.55
C MET A 251 -11.99 8.17 16.11
N ASP A 252 -13.08 7.76 15.48
CA ASP A 252 -13.04 7.37 14.08
C ASP A 252 -12.78 8.61 13.21
N LEU A 253 -11.84 8.47 12.28
CA LEU A 253 -11.54 9.48 11.28
C LEU A 253 -12.19 9.05 9.97
N ILE A 254 -13.26 9.75 9.61
CA ILE A 254 -14.03 9.52 8.40
C ILE A 254 -13.58 10.53 7.35
N ILE A 255 -13.31 10.05 6.15
CA ILE A 255 -12.92 10.85 5.00
C ILE A 255 -13.92 10.58 3.90
N THR A 256 -14.54 11.64 3.38
CA THR A 256 -15.58 11.55 2.36
C THR A 256 -15.25 12.39 1.13
N GLY A 257 -15.59 11.83 -0.03
CA GLY A 257 -15.61 12.46 -1.34
C GLY A 257 -16.72 11.82 -2.19
N THR A 258 -16.95 12.33 -3.40
CA THR A 258 -17.89 11.71 -4.34
C THR A 258 -17.38 10.33 -4.72
N GLY A 259 -18.14 9.26 -4.43
CA GLY A 259 -17.72 7.88 -4.70
C GLY A 259 -16.53 7.38 -3.87
N VAL A 260 -16.16 8.09 -2.79
CA VAL A 260 -15.06 7.70 -1.89
C VAL A 260 -15.50 7.81 -0.44
N TYR A 261 -15.36 6.69 0.26
CA TYR A 261 -15.55 6.59 1.69
C TYR A 261 -14.37 5.86 2.32
N ILE A 262 -13.66 6.54 3.22
CA ILE A 262 -12.56 5.94 3.99
C ILE A 262 -12.86 6.17 5.46
N ALA A 263 -12.91 5.09 6.24
CA ALA A 263 -12.98 5.17 7.69
C ALA A 263 -11.70 4.60 8.28
N VAL A 264 -11.02 5.38 9.12
CA VAL A 264 -9.89 4.91 9.94
C VAL A 264 -10.39 4.80 11.37
N TYR A 265 -10.54 3.56 11.83
CA TYR A 265 -11.14 3.27 13.13
C TYR A 265 -10.16 3.52 14.27
N GLY A 266 -10.66 4.10 15.35
CA GLY A 266 -9.84 4.37 16.53
C GLY A 266 -8.61 5.22 16.20
N ALA A 267 -8.76 6.21 15.32
CA ALA A 267 -7.70 7.14 14.95
C ALA A 267 -7.38 8.05 16.16
N ALA A 268 -6.15 8.01 16.63
CA ALA A 268 -5.69 8.85 17.73
C ALA A 268 -4.62 9.83 17.26
N LEU A 269 -4.70 11.07 17.74
CA LEU A 269 -3.73 12.11 17.42
C LEU A 269 -2.38 11.79 18.10
N LYS A 270 -1.35 11.55 17.29
CA LYS A 270 0.01 11.22 17.74
C LYS A 270 0.95 12.41 17.66
N THR A 271 0.86 13.18 16.57
CA THR A 271 1.73 14.33 16.32
C THR A 271 0.88 15.56 16.00
N SER A 272 1.13 16.66 16.72
CA SER A 272 0.40 17.93 16.56
C SER A 272 1.34 19.14 16.68
N PRO A 273 2.10 19.48 15.63
CA PRO A 273 3.09 20.54 15.70
C PRO A 273 2.43 21.93 15.65
N LEU A 274 2.94 22.86 16.47
CA LEU A 274 2.61 24.27 16.42
C LEU A 274 3.81 25.07 15.92
N GLN A 275 3.63 25.84 14.85
CA GLN A 275 4.70 26.62 14.21
C GLN A 275 4.48 28.12 14.48
N TYR A 276 5.52 28.79 14.95
CA TYR A 276 5.48 30.24 15.23
C TYR A 276 6.40 30.96 14.24
N GLY A 277 5.93 31.13 13.01
CA GLY A 277 6.63 31.83 11.93
C GLY A 277 5.73 32.83 11.22
N ARG A 278 6.32 33.81 10.54
CA ARG A 278 5.57 34.88 9.82
C ARG A 278 4.79 34.36 8.60
N SER A 279 5.29 33.32 7.95
CA SER A 279 4.75 32.76 6.71
C SER A 279 4.16 31.36 6.88
N SER A 280 4.43 30.67 7.99
CA SER A 280 3.92 29.33 8.28
C SER A 280 2.56 29.41 8.96
N MET A 281 1.65 28.50 8.60
CA MET A 281 0.43 28.31 9.38
C MET A 281 0.76 27.84 10.80
N LEU A 282 -0.04 28.30 11.78
CA LEU A 282 0.20 28.00 13.18
C LEU A 282 0.09 26.49 13.48
N ILE A 283 -0.89 25.81 12.89
CA ILE A 283 -1.06 24.37 12.99
C ILE A 283 -0.36 23.74 11.79
N GLY A 284 0.67 22.92 12.05
CA GLY A 284 1.35 22.15 11.01
C GLY A 284 0.60 20.86 10.66
N GLN A 285 1.27 19.94 9.98
CA GLN A 285 0.70 18.64 9.62
C GLN A 285 0.44 17.79 10.88
N LEU A 286 -0.82 17.39 11.06
CA LEU A 286 -1.24 16.48 12.11
C LEU A 286 -1.07 15.03 11.64
N GLU A 287 -0.74 14.13 12.57
CA GLU A 287 -0.64 12.69 12.34
C GLU A 287 -1.63 11.96 13.25
N TRP A 288 -2.56 11.24 12.64
CA TRP A 288 -3.44 10.29 13.32
C TRP A 288 -2.95 8.88 13.06
N VAL A 289 -2.97 8.05 14.09
CA VAL A 289 -2.64 6.61 13.97
C VAL A 289 -3.84 5.78 14.39
N ALA A 290 -4.17 4.76 13.60
CA ALA A 290 -5.23 3.83 13.96
C ALA A 290 -4.79 3.01 15.18
N THR A 291 -5.70 2.82 16.13
CA THR A 291 -5.49 1.94 17.28
C THR A 291 -6.52 0.83 17.24
N ARG A 292 -6.05 -0.41 17.39
CA ARG A 292 -6.94 -1.58 17.31
C ARG A 292 -7.84 -1.63 18.55
N SER A 293 -9.14 -1.65 18.32
CA SER A 293 -10.15 -1.95 19.34
C SER A 293 -10.52 -3.44 19.28
N TYR A 294 -11.12 -3.94 20.37
CA TYR A 294 -11.56 -5.33 20.48
C TYR A 294 -13.03 -5.37 20.93
N THR A 295 -13.84 -6.15 20.25
CA THR A 295 -15.24 -6.42 20.61
C THR A 295 -15.38 -7.90 20.94
N ALA A 296 -15.85 -8.24 22.14
CA ALA A 296 -15.98 -9.63 22.60
C ALA A 296 -14.71 -10.50 22.44
N GLY A 297 -13.52 -9.89 22.51
CA GLY A 297 -12.23 -10.57 22.35
C GLY A 297 -11.76 -10.74 20.90
N ALA A 298 -12.56 -10.34 19.90
CA ALA A 298 -12.16 -10.29 18.50
C ALA A 298 -11.61 -8.90 18.14
N PRO A 299 -10.50 -8.83 17.37
CA PRO A 299 -9.97 -7.55 16.90
C PRO A 299 -10.90 -6.93 15.85
N ASN A 300 -11.20 -5.63 16.01
CA ASN A 300 -11.92 -4.86 15.00
C ASN A 300 -10.98 -4.44 13.84
N PRO A 301 -11.52 -4.15 12.64
CA PRO A 301 -10.74 -3.64 11.52
C PRO A 301 -10.08 -2.30 11.87
N LEU A 302 -8.93 -2.02 11.26
CA LEU A 302 -8.20 -0.75 11.45
C LEU A 302 -8.68 0.35 10.50
N ALA A 303 -9.14 -0.04 9.32
CA ALA A 303 -9.67 0.87 8.33
C ALA A 303 -10.66 0.17 7.40
N LEU A 304 -11.52 0.95 6.78
CA LEU A 304 -12.42 0.59 5.69
C LEU A 304 -12.15 1.53 4.52
N ILE A 305 -12.11 0.98 3.32
CA ILE A 305 -12.01 1.72 2.05
C ILE A 305 -13.14 1.21 1.18
N ALA A 306 -14.06 2.09 0.82
CA ALA A 306 -15.26 1.78 0.08
C ALA A 306 -15.66 2.95 -0.82
N THR A 307 -16.58 2.72 -1.74
CA THR A 307 -17.16 3.77 -2.61
C THR A 307 -18.29 4.53 -1.91
N GLU A 308 -18.89 3.92 -0.88
CA GLU A 308 -19.98 4.48 -0.10
C GLU A 308 -19.86 4.10 1.39
N ALA A 309 -20.59 4.81 2.25
CA ALA A 309 -20.67 4.45 3.66
C ALA A 309 -21.34 3.08 3.81
N PRO A 310 -20.85 2.21 4.73
CA PRO A 310 -21.51 0.94 4.99
C PRO A 310 -22.93 1.21 5.50
N GLU A 311 -23.92 0.49 4.96
CA GLU A 311 -25.26 0.46 5.53
C GLU A 311 -25.15 0.00 7.00
N GLU A 312 -25.77 0.73 7.94
CA GLU A 312 -25.80 0.27 9.33
C GLU A 312 -26.40 -1.15 9.39
N PRO A 313 -25.80 -2.08 10.14
CA PRO A 313 -26.31 -3.44 10.27
C PRO A 313 -27.68 -3.50 10.97
#